data_AF-A0A968EL28-F1
#
_entry.id   AF-A0A968EL28-F1
#
_cell.length_a   1.000
_cell.length_b   1.000
_cell.length_c   1.000
_cell.angle_alpha   90.00
_cell.angle_beta   90.00
_cell.angle_gamma   90.00
#
_symmetry.space_group_name_H-M   'P 1'
#
loop_
_entity.id
_entity.type
_entity.pdbx_description
1 polymer ?
#
loop_
_entity_poly.entity_id
_entity_poly.type
_entity_poly.pdbx_seq_one_letter_code
_entity_poly.pdbx_strand_id
1 'polypeptide(L)' 'EYDTVMGVFPGSVELEDGHLVAGGHRAKLLTVRDPADLPWEELGVDVVIESTGVFR' A
#
# COMPACT_ATOMS: atom_id res chain seq x y z
N GLU A 1 5.58 -8.83 -5.87
CA GLU A 1 5.59 -10.03 -6.74
C GLU A 1 6.35 -11.18 -6.10
N TYR A 2 7.60 -10.98 -5.66
CA TYR A 2 8.43 -12.02 -5.04
C TYR A 2 8.55 -11.87 -3.53
N ASP A 3 8.43 -12.98 -2.81
CA ASP A 3 8.77 -13.11 -1.39
C ASP A 3 9.65 -14.36 -1.17
N THR A 4 10.74 -14.26 -0.41
CA THR A 4 11.69 -15.37 -0.21
C THR A 4 11.10 -16.51 0.61
N VAL A 5 10.20 -16.22 1.54
CA VAL A 5 9.62 -17.20 2.47
C VAL A 5 8.32 -17.75 1.92
N MET A 6 7.46 -16.86 1.41
CA MET A 6 6.11 -17.21 0.95
C MET A 6 6.05 -17.51 -0.57
N GLY A 7 7.13 -17.23 -1.31
CA GLY A 7 7.21 -17.48 -2.75
C GLY A 7 6.62 -16.35 -3.60
N VAL A 8 6.27 -16.68 -4.85
CA VAL A 8 5.72 -15.70 -5.81
C VAL A 8 4.22 -15.50 -5.55
N PHE A 9 3.77 -14.26 -5.57
CA PHE A 9 2.34 -13.93 -5.49
C PHE A 9 1.60 -14.52 -6.70
N PRO A 10 0.49 -15.27 -6.51
CA PRO A 10 -0.15 -16.00 -7.61
C PRO A 10 -0.96 -15.13 -8.58
N GLY A 11 -1.26 -13.88 -8.23
CA GLY A 11 -1.98 -12.94 -9.09
C GLY A 11 -1.05 -12.05 -9.92
N SER A 12 -1.62 -11.31 -10.88
CA SER A 12 -0.87 -10.26 -11.57
C SER A 12 -0.53 -9.12 -10.61
N VAL A 13 0.61 -8.48 -10.85
CA VAL A 13 1.09 -7.31 -10.12
C VAL A 13 1.57 -6.28 -11.14
N GLU A 14 0.88 -5.14 -11.20
CA GLU A 14 1.13 -4.10 -12.19
C GLU A 14 1.14 -2.71 -11.53
N LEU A 15 1.84 -1.76 -12.17
CA LEU A 15 1.84 -0.36 -11.77
C LEU A 15 1.12 0.45 -12.84
N GLU A 16 0.08 1.17 -12.42
CA GLU A 16 -0.76 1.97 -13.30
C GLU A 16 -1.04 3.33 -12.66
N ASP A 17 -0.60 4.43 -13.29
CA ASP A 17 -0.94 5.80 -12.88
C ASP A 17 -0.77 6.06 -11.37
N GLY A 18 0.37 5.66 -10.80
CA GLY A 18 0.64 5.82 -9.36
C GLY A 18 -0.15 4.87 -8.44
N HIS A 19 -0.75 3.82 -8.99
CA HIS A 19 -1.42 2.77 -8.24
C HIS A 19 -0.71 1.43 -8.42
N LEU A 20 -0.76 0.61 -7.37
CA LEU A 20 -0.47 -0.81 -7.42
C LEU A 20 -1.75 -1.56 -7.74
N VAL A 21 -1.76 -2.32 -8.82
CA VAL A 21 -2.86 -3.22 -9.17
C VAL A 21 -2.39 -4.65 -8.91
N ALA A 22 -2.99 -5.32 -7.93
CA ALA A 22 -2.61 -6.68 -7.55
C ALA A 22 -3.85 -7.55 -7.32
N GLY A 23 -3.93 -8.69 -8.01
CA GLY A 23 -5.04 -9.63 -7.85
C GLY A 23 -6.43 -9.02 -8.12
N GLY A 24 -6.51 -8.01 -9.00
CA GLY A 24 -7.74 -7.27 -9.30
C GLY A 24 -8.07 -6.13 -8.33
N HIS A 25 -7.26 -5.91 -7.29
CA HIS A 25 -7.40 -4.80 -6.36
C HIS A 25 -6.46 -3.65 -6.73
N ARG A 26 -6.93 -2.40 -6.63
CA ARG A 26 -6.16 -1.19 -6.91
C ARG A 26 -5.89 -0.42 -5.63
N ALA A 27 -4.63 -0.10 -5.35
CA ALA A 27 -4.20 0.67 -4.20
C ALA A 27 -3.36 1.87 -4.63
N LYS A 28 -3.68 3.09 -4.15
CA LYS A 28 -2.89 4.29 -4.44
C LYS A 28 -1.57 4.22 -3.68
N LEU A 29 -0.46 4.41 -4.38
CA LEU A 29 0.87 4.49 -3.78
C LEU A 29 1.16 5.94 -3.40
N LEU A 30 1.62 6.14 -2.17
CA LEU A 30 2.00 7.45 -1.64
C LEU A 30 3.42 7.36 -1.09
N THR A 31 4.17 8.45 -1.20
CA THR A 31 5.50 8.58 -0.60
C THR A 31 5.51 9.85 0.23
N VAL A 32 5.11 9.71 1.49
CA VAL A 32 5.01 10.81 2.45
C VAL A 32 5.77 10.39 3.71
N ARG A 33 6.59 11.30 4.25
CA ARG A 33 7.45 11.00 5.38
C ARG A 33 6.73 11.13 6.72
N ASP A 34 5.93 12.18 6.89
CA ASP A 34 5.15 12.38 8.10
C ASP A 34 3.75 11.78 7.90
N PRO A 35 3.30 10.84 8.75
CA PRO A 35 1.97 10.25 8.63
C PRO A 35 0.83 11.27 8.83
N ALA A 36 1.08 12.42 9.44
CA ALA A 36 0.10 13.50 9.57
C ALA A 36 -0.19 14.21 8.24
N ASP A 37 0.75 14.17 7.29
CA ASP A 37 0.60 14.79 5.96
C ASP A 37 -0.13 13.88 4.96
N LEU A 38 -0.49 12.65 5.36
CA LEU A 38 -1.20 11.72 4.50
C LEU A 38 -2.69 12.10 4.37
N PRO A 39 -3.28 12.08 3.16
CA PRO A 39 -4.63 12.55 2.90
C PRO A 39 -5.70 11.49 3.28
N TRP A 40 -5.73 11.08 4.55
CA TRP A 40 -6.55 9.96 5.02
C TRP A 40 -8.05 10.12 4.76
N GLU A 41 -8.57 11.33 5.02
CA GLU A 41 -9.97 11.66 4.81
C GLU A 41 -10.36 11.60 3.34
N GLU A 42 -9.53 12.17 2.45
CA GLU A 42 -9.75 12.14 1.00
C GLU A 42 -9.72 10.72 0.43
N LEU A 43 -8.94 9.83 1.05
CA LEU A 43 -8.87 8.42 0.68
C LEU A 43 -10.00 7.58 1.28
N GLY A 44 -10.80 8.14 2.19
CA GLY A 44 -11.88 7.42 2.88
C GLY A 44 -11.36 6.27 3.76
N VAL A 45 -10.23 6.47 4.45
CA VAL A 45 -9.61 5.43 5.28
C VAL A 45 -10.27 5.36 6.66
N ASP A 46 -10.86 4.21 6.99
CA ASP A 46 -11.46 3.96 8.32
C ASP A 46 -10.43 3.50 9.37
N VAL A 47 -9.45 2.70 8.94
CA VAL A 47 -8.45 2.06 9.81
C VAL A 47 -7.08 2.10 9.14
N VAL A 48 -6.06 2.43 9.93
CA VAL A 48 -4.66 2.42 9.51
C VAL A 48 -3.92 1.28 10.19
N ILE A 49 -3.18 0.49 9.42
CA ILE A 49 -2.22 -0.49 9.94
C ILE A 49 -0.86 0.19 9.99
N GLU A 50 -0.42 0.59 11.18
CA GLU A 50 0.93 1.11 11.41
C GLU A 50 1.91 -0.08 11.40
N SER A 51 2.82 -0.12 10.44
CA SER A 51 3.82 -1.20 10.30
C SER A 51 5.21 -0.66 9.99
N THR A 52 5.43 0.65 10.20
CA THR A 52 6.78 1.25 10.11
C THR A 52 7.60 0.94 11.37
N GLY A 53 6.94 0.70 12.51
CA GLY A 53 7.58 0.44 13.79
C GLY A 53 8.17 1.70 14.44
N VAL A 54 7.91 2.88 13.87
CA VAL A 54 8.40 4.18 14.40
C VAL A 54 7.37 4.85 15.31
N PHE A 55 6.08 4.68 15.01
CA PHE A 55 4.98 5.34 15.72
C PHE A 55 4.24 4.32 16.59
N ARG A 56 4.08 4.59 17.89
CA ARG A 56 3.44 3.69 18.87
C ARG A 56 2.48 4.44 19.79
#